data_AF-A0A5C5S5T5-F1
#
_entry.id   AF-A0A5C5S5T5-F1
#
_cell.length_a   1.000
_cell.length_b   1.000
_cell.length_c   1.000
_cell.angle_alpha   90.00
_cell.angle_beta   90.00
_cell.angle_gamma   90.00
#
_symmetry.space_group_name_H-M   'P 1'
#
loop_
_entity.id
_entity.type
_entity.pdbx_description
1 polymer ?
#
loop_
_entity_poly.entity_id
_entity_poly.type
_entity_poly.pdbx_seq_one_letter_code
_entity_poly.pdbx_strand_id
1 'polypeptide(L)'
;MPTITLTTTMTRPPESPNSRLHWSSTNRIRREVRWELMVRARGAGAPTGLDHVAVTVHHRPADGRGVWDDDNRLAGCKAIFDALHGHSGRDTGPAWPVVADDSPDHMTQRAVGHPPAKGQPAALWVELTWTATDEEDIPC
;
A
#
# COMPACT_ATOMS: atom_id res chain seq x y z
N MET A 1 10.87 15.99 0.80
CA MET A 1 10.48 14.62 1.17
C MET A 1 10.51 13.79 -0.09
N PRO A 2 11.39 12.78 -0.21
CA PRO A 2 11.36 11.85 -1.33
C PRO A 2 10.01 11.14 -1.44
N THR A 3 9.56 10.94 -2.67
CA THR A 3 8.28 10.30 -3.00
C THR A 3 8.46 9.36 -4.18
N ILE A 4 7.86 8.17 -4.12
CA ILE A 4 7.77 7.24 -5.26
C ILE A 4 6.33 6.77 -5.45
N THR A 5 5.97 6.52 -6.71
CA THR A 5 4.67 5.99 -7.08
C THR A 5 4.79 4.56 -7.57
N LEU A 6 4.06 3.65 -6.92
CA LEU A 6 3.89 2.26 -7.31
C LEU A 6 2.54 2.12 -8.01
N THR A 7 2.54 2.15 -9.34
CA THR A 7 1.36 1.73 -10.12
C THR A 7 1.04 0.29 -9.78
N THR A 8 -0.23 -0.12 -9.65
CA THR A 8 -0.59 -1.54 -9.45
C THR A 8 -1.31 -2.09 -10.69
N THR A 9 -1.37 -3.42 -10.85
CA THR A 9 -2.23 -4.09 -11.83
C THR A 9 -3.67 -4.17 -11.35
N MET A 10 -3.89 -3.97 -10.05
CA MET A 10 -5.19 -3.94 -9.44
C MET A 10 -5.94 -2.69 -9.89
N THR A 11 -7.23 -2.86 -10.17
CA THR A 11 -8.11 -1.77 -10.60
C THR A 11 -9.07 -1.34 -9.51
N ARG A 12 -9.13 -2.08 -8.41
CA ARG A 12 -9.97 -1.81 -7.23
C ARG A 12 -9.20 -2.17 -5.95
N PRO A 13 -9.57 -1.60 -4.80
CA PRO A 13 -8.99 -2.01 -3.54
C PRO A 13 -9.25 -3.51 -3.29
N PRO A 14 -8.28 -4.21 -2.67
CA PRO A 14 -8.28 -5.66 -2.59
C PRO A 14 -9.43 -6.23 -1.78
N GLU A 15 -9.83 -5.53 -0.71
CA GLU A 15 -10.88 -5.99 0.18
C GLU A 15 -12.04 -5.01 0.21
N SER A 16 -13.26 -5.52 0.27
CA SER A 16 -14.42 -4.73 0.66
C SER A 16 -14.84 -5.23 2.05
N PRO A 17 -15.05 -4.34 3.04
CA PRO A 17 -15.55 -4.72 4.36
C PRO A 17 -16.86 -5.51 4.30
N ASN A 18 -17.67 -5.27 3.26
CA ASN A 18 -18.95 -5.94 3.02
C ASN A 18 -18.80 -7.28 2.27
N SER A 19 -17.59 -7.71 1.94
CA SER A 19 -17.38 -8.98 1.25
C SER A 19 -17.65 -10.15 2.20
N ARG A 20 -18.52 -11.07 1.78
CA ARG A 20 -18.81 -12.31 2.52
C ARG A 20 -17.96 -13.48 2.00
N LEU A 21 -16.72 -13.18 1.57
CA LEU A 21 -15.82 -14.19 1.03
C LEU A 21 -15.39 -15.15 2.13
N HIS A 22 -15.19 -16.42 1.76
CA HIS A 22 -14.59 -17.40 2.66
C HIS A 22 -13.14 -17.01 3.00
N TRP A 23 -12.70 -17.27 4.23
CA TRP A 23 -11.39 -16.86 4.74
C TRP A 23 -10.21 -17.29 3.84
N SER A 24 -10.32 -18.44 3.18
CA SER A 24 -9.28 -18.94 2.28
C SER A 24 -9.13 -18.09 1.01
N SER A 25 -10.25 -17.60 0.46
CA SER A 25 -10.27 -16.69 -0.68
C SER A 25 -9.68 -15.33 -0.31
N THR A 26 -10.04 -14.81 0.86
CA THR A 26 -9.49 -13.55 1.40
C THR A 26 -7.97 -13.66 1.57
N ASN A 27 -7.49 -14.74 2.20
CA ASN A 27 -6.05 -14.95 2.38
C ASN A 27 -5.28 -15.09 1.07
N ARG A 28 -5.91 -15.68 0.04
CA ARG A 28 -5.32 -15.75 -1.30
C ARG A 28 -5.15 -14.35 -1.89
N ILE A 29 -6.19 -13.51 -1.86
CA ILE A 29 -6.14 -12.13 -2.35
C ILE A 29 -5.06 -11.33 -1.61
N ARG A 30 -5.03 -11.41 -0.28
CA ARG A 30 -3.98 -10.75 0.55
C ARG A 30 -2.57 -11.17 0.15
N ARG A 31 -2.36 -12.44 -0.18
CA ARG A 31 -1.03 -12.93 -0.60
C ARG A 31 -0.64 -12.39 -1.97
N GLU A 32 -1.57 -12.35 -2.92
CA GLU A 32 -1.34 -11.80 -4.27
C GLU A 32 -1.00 -10.30 -4.20
N VAL A 33 -1.75 -9.54 -3.41
CA VAL A 33 -1.49 -8.10 -3.15
C VAL A 33 -0.10 -7.87 -2.57
N ARG A 34 0.24 -8.64 -1.52
CA ARG A 34 1.53 -8.50 -0.84
C ARG A 34 2.70 -8.79 -1.77
N TRP A 35 2.59 -9.85 -2.58
CA TRP A 35 3.61 -10.19 -3.56
C TRP A 35 3.78 -9.08 -4.61
N GLU A 36 2.68 -8.60 -5.18
CA GLU A 36 2.74 -7.58 -6.23
C GLU A 36 3.39 -6.29 -5.73
N LEU A 37 2.97 -5.80 -4.57
CA LEU A 37 3.50 -4.55 -4.01
C LEU A 37 4.96 -4.68 -3.62
N MET A 38 5.38 -5.81 -3.05
CA MET A 38 6.78 -6.06 -2.74
C MET A 38 7.65 -6.01 -4.00
N VAL A 39 7.23 -6.68 -5.08
CA VAL A 39 7.96 -6.66 -6.36
C VAL A 39 8.03 -5.24 -6.93
N ARG A 40 6.94 -4.47 -6.87
CA ARG A 40 6.89 -3.10 -7.37
C ARG A 40 7.71 -2.13 -6.53
N ALA A 41 7.64 -2.23 -5.20
CA ALA A 41 8.44 -1.42 -4.28
C ALA A 41 9.93 -1.66 -4.52
N ARG A 42 10.35 -2.92 -4.60
CA ARG A 42 11.73 -3.28 -4.92
C ARG A 42 12.14 -2.78 -6.31
N GLY A 43 11.30 -2.97 -7.33
CA GLY A 43 11.58 -2.53 -8.70
C GLY A 43 11.65 -1.01 -8.85
N ALA A 44 10.94 -0.25 -8.01
CA ALA A 44 10.97 1.20 -7.95
C ALA A 44 12.12 1.76 -7.08
N GLY A 45 12.91 0.89 -6.44
CA GLY A 45 13.99 1.32 -5.54
C GLY A 45 13.48 1.92 -4.23
N ALA A 46 12.34 1.45 -3.71
CA ALA A 46 11.84 1.89 -2.41
C ALA A 46 12.88 1.56 -1.32
N PRO A 47 13.22 2.51 -0.43
CA PRO A 47 14.10 2.22 0.69
C PRO A 47 13.46 1.22 1.64
N THR A 48 14.30 0.48 2.38
CA THR A 48 13.86 -0.46 3.42
C THR A 48 14.31 0.03 4.79
N GLY A 49 13.58 -0.38 5.83
CA GLY A 49 13.96 -0.05 7.21
C GLY A 49 13.86 1.43 7.54
N LEU A 50 12.94 2.15 6.91
CA LEU A 50 12.61 3.52 7.31
C LEU A 50 11.99 3.52 8.71
N ASP A 51 12.30 4.57 9.49
CA ASP A 51 11.66 4.80 10.79
C ASP A 51 10.17 5.10 10.62
N HIS A 52 9.83 5.91 9.62
CA HIS A 52 8.45 6.27 9.31
C HIS A 52 8.21 6.47 7.80
N VAL A 53 7.08 5.97 7.29
CA VAL A 53 6.61 6.19 5.92
C VAL A 53 5.16 6.67 5.90
N ALA A 54 4.86 7.63 5.01
CA ALA A 54 3.49 7.96 4.64
C ALA A 54 3.10 7.19 3.39
N VAL A 55 2.05 6.37 3.51
CA VAL A 55 1.48 5.57 2.41
C VAL A 55 0.14 6.16 2.03
N THR A 56 0.03 6.65 0.80
CA THR A 56 -1.24 7.11 0.23
C THR A 56 -1.68 6.16 -0.87
N VAL A 57 -2.79 5.46 -0.67
CA VAL A 57 -3.40 4.62 -1.69
C VAL A 57 -4.41 5.43 -2.47
N HIS A 58 -4.22 5.56 -3.77
CA HIS A 58 -5.12 6.27 -4.65
C HIS A 58 -5.95 5.28 -5.47
N HIS A 59 -7.26 5.47 -5.47
CA HIS A 59 -8.19 4.68 -6.27
C HIS A 59 -9.04 5.58 -7.15
N ARG A 60 -9.03 5.32 -8.45
CA ARG A 60 -9.95 5.91 -9.40
C ARG A 60 -10.87 4.81 -9.97
N PRO A 61 -12.19 4.87 -9.74
CA PRO A 61 -13.11 3.91 -10.32
C PRO A 61 -13.35 4.20 -11.80
N ALA A 62 -13.84 3.20 -12.54
CA ALA A 62 -14.24 3.36 -13.94
C ALA A 62 -15.60 4.07 -14.07
N ASP A 63 -16.48 3.89 -13.09
CA ASP A 63 -17.83 4.45 -13.04
C ASP A 63 -18.19 4.93 -11.63
N GLY A 64 -19.36 5.56 -11.48
CA GLY A 64 -19.85 6.07 -10.19
C GLY A 64 -20.23 5.00 -9.17
N ARG A 65 -20.20 3.70 -9.50
CA ARG A 65 -20.57 2.59 -8.60
C ARG A 65 -19.38 2.06 -7.81
N GLY A 66 -18.15 2.38 -8.21
CA GLY A 66 -16.91 2.00 -7.53
C GLY A 66 -16.46 2.96 -6.41
N VAL A 67 -17.28 3.95 -6.06
CA VAL A 67 -16.96 4.93 -5.01
C VAL A 67 -17.31 4.30 -3.65
N TRP A 68 -16.32 4.17 -2.76
CA TRP A 68 -16.51 3.74 -1.38
C TRP A 68 -16.43 4.93 -0.43
N ASP A 69 -17.04 4.85 0.75
CA ASP A 69 -16.83 5.83 1.82
C ASP A 69 -15.37 5.76 2.32
N ASP A 70 -14.86 6.83 2.93
CA ASP A 70 -13.45 6.93 3.32
C ASP A 70 -13.01 5.82 4.28
N ASP A 71 -13.85 5.47 5.27
CA ASP A 71 -13.57 4.37 6.19
C ASP A 71 -13.49 3.02 5.47
N ASN A 72 -14.40 2.81 4.52
CA ASN A 72 -14.43 1.60 3.69
C ASN A 72 -13.21 1.53 2.74
N ARG A 73 -12.71 2.68 2.27
CA ARG A 73 -11.48 2.75 1.48
C ARG A 73 -10.26 2.34 2.31
N LEU A 74 -10.10 2.93 3.49
CA LEU A 74 -8.95 2.64 4.34
C LEU A 74 -8.94 1.17 4.76
N ALA A 75 -10.08 0.66 5.23
CA ALA A 75 -10.23 -0.74 5.60
C ALA A 75 -9.95 -1.68 4.41
N GLY A 76 -10.47 -1.34 3.23
CA GLY A 76 -10.28 -2.13 2.03
C GLY A 76 -8.86 -2.14 1.47
N CYS A 77 -8.04 -1.16 1.88
CA CYS A 77 -6.63 -1.07 1.52
C CYS A 77 -5.70 -1.72 2.55
N LYS A 78 -6.21 -2.36 3.62
CA LYS A 78 -5.35 -2.94 4.66
C LYS A 78 -4.28 -3.89 4.11
N ALA A 79 -4.63 -4.74 3.15
CA ALA A 79 -3.67 -5.66 2.53
C ALA A 79 -2.49 -4.97 1.83
N ILE A 80 -2.66 -3.71 1.41
CA ILE A 80 -1.62 -2.88 0.78
C ILE A 80 -0.64 -2.36 1.84
N PHE A 81 -1.17 -1.83 2.96
CA PHE A 81 -0.35 -1.43 4.10
C PHE A 81 0.38 -2.64 4.70
N ASP A 82 -0.30 -3.79 4.75
CA ASP A 82 0.27 -5.06 5.22
C ASP A 82 1.43 -5.57 4.33
N ALA A 83 1.52 -5.10 3.08
CA ALA A 83 2.59 -5.48 2.16
C ALA A 83 3.89 -4.71 2.37
N LEU A 84 3.83 -3.54 3.02
CA LEU A 84 4.92 -2.59 3.09
C LEU A 84 5.67 -2.63 4.43
N HIS A 85 5.14 -3.30 5.46
CA HIS A 85 5.79 -3.44 6.76
C HIS A 85 6.38 -4.84 6.98
N GLY A 86 7.42 -4.91 7.80
CA GLY A 86 7.99 -6.19 8.24
C GLY A 86 7.06 -6.92 9.20
N HIS A 87 6.71 -8.17 8.92
CA HIS A 87 6.03 -9.00 9.92
C HIS A 87 7.06 -9.46 10.96
N SER A 88 7.10 -8.81 12.12
CA SER A 88 7.94 -9.23 13.24
C SER A 88 7.63 -10.69 13.63
N GLY A 89 8.58 -11.60 13.43
CA GLY A 89 8.50 -12.97 13.95
C GLY A 89 7.77 -14.02 13.09
N ARG A 90 7.43 -13.72 11.82
CA ARG A 90 7.01 -14.76 10.87
C ARG A 90 7.98 -14.82 9.70
N ASP A 91 8.44 -16.02 9.37
CA ASP A 91 9.25 -16.37 8.19
C ASP A 91 8.54 -16.09 6.83
N THR A 92 7.43 -15.35 6.86
CA THR A 92 6.54 -15.03 5.75
C THR A 92 6.30 -13.51 5.60
N GLY A 93 7.09 -12.68 6.30
CA GLY A 93 7.14 -11.24 6.08
C GLY A 93 7.52 -10.88 4.65
N PRO A 94 7.16 -9.68 4.16
CA PRO A 94 7.65 -9.23 2.86
C PRO A 94 9.18 -9.21 2.87
N ALA A 95 9.79 -9.76 1.82
CA ALA A 95 11.25 -9.80 1.67
C ALA A 95 11.90 -8.41 1.49
N TRP A 96 11.08 -7.36 1.41
CA TRP A 96 11.47 -5.97 1.21
C TRP A 96 10.61 -5.04 2.10
N PRO A 97 10.81 -5.04 3.43
CA PRO A 97 10.02 -4.23 4.34
C PRO A 97 10.45 -2.75 4.25
N VAL A 98 9.52 -1.88 3.89
CA VAL A 98 9.76 -0.42 3.85
C VAL A 98 9.87 0.13 5.27
N VAL A 99 9.04 -0.35 6.19
CA VAL A 99 9.05 0.02 7.62
C VAL A 99 8.99 -1.22 8.51
N ALA A 100 9.32 -1.05 9.79
CA ALA A 100 9.35 -2.13 10.76
C ALA A 100 7.95 -2.67 11.11
N ASP A 101 6.91 -1.82 11.15
CA ASP A 101 5.55 -2.16 11.57
C ASP A 101 4.49 -1.29 10.86
N ASP A 102 3.20 -1.70 10.87
CA ASP A 102 2.08 -0.89 10.35
C ASP A 102 1.46 0.05 11.38
N SER A 103 2.02 0.12 12.58
CA SER A 103 1.56 1.00 13.65
C SER A 103 1.73 2.49 13.30
N PRO A 104 0.94 3.38 13.92
CA PRO A 104 0.96 4.82 13.62
C PRO A 104 2.32 5.49 13.80
N ASP A 105 3.19 4.93 14.65
CA ASP A 105 4.54 5.44 14.89
C ASP A 105 5.47 5.20 13.68
N HIS A 106 5.18 4.20 12.85
CA HIS A 106 5.97 3.79 11.69
C HIS A 106 5.27 4.04 10.35
N MET A 107 3.95 4.08 10.32
CA MET A 107 3.19 4.19 9.08
C MET A 107 2.00 5.14 9.20
N THR A 108 2.05 6.24 8.44
CA THR A 108 0.86 7.05 8.19
C THR A 108 0.07 6.44 7.03
N GLN A 109 -1.13 5.93 7.31
CA GLN A 109 -1.99 5.28 6.33
C GLN A 109 -3.07 6.25 5.81
N ARG A 110 -3.15 6.41 4.48
CA ARG A 110 -4.18 7.23 3.82
C ARG A 110 -4.74 6.53 2.59
N ALA A 111 -6.03 6.72 2.34
CA ALA A 111 -6.70 6.26 1.13
C ALA A 111 -7.45 7.43 0.48
N VAL A 112 -7.20 7.68 -0.81
CA VAL A 112 -7.75 8.81 -1.56
C VAL A 112 -8.58 8.27 -2.72
N GLY A 113 -9.87 8.61 -2.72
CA GLY A 113 -10.77 8.35 -3.84
C GLY A 113 -10.73 9.48 -4.86
N HIS A 114 -10.51 9.14 -6.13
CA HIS A 114 -10.60 10.06 -7.25
C HIS A 114 -11.94 9.90 -7.98
N PRO A 115 -12.50 10.96 -8.58
CA PRO A 115 -13.68 10.84 -9.41
C PRO A 115 -13.41 10.00 -10.67
N PRO A 116 -14.41 9.29 -11.22
CA PRO A 116 -14.25 8.54 -12.46
C PRO A 116 -13.92 9.49 -13.62
N ALA A 117 -12.94 9.10 -14.43
CA ALA A 117 -12.53 9.88 -15.61
C ALA A 117 -13.11 9.23 -16.87
N LYS A 118 -13.89 10.00 -17.65
CA LYS A 118 -14.55 9.50 -18.87
C LYS A 118 -13.53 8.91 -19.84
N GLY A 119 -13.72 7.66 -20.23
CA GLY A 119 -12.85 6.94 -21.17
C GLY A 119 -11.55 6.41 -20.56
N GLN A 120 -11.33 6.55 -19.26
CA GLN A 120 -10.18 5.96 -18.58
C GLN A 120 -10.59 4.72 -17.77
N PRO A 121 -9.78 3.65 -17.77
CA PRO A 121 -10.04 2.50 -16.92
C PRO A 121 -9.85 2.85 -15.44
N ALA A 122 -10.43 2.01 -14.59
CA ALA A 122 -10.19 2.06 -13.17
C ALA A 122 -8.69 1.83 -12.89
N ALA A 123 -8.15 2.55 -11.91
CA ALA A 123 -6.73 2.54 -11.59
C ALA A 123 -6.53 2.59 -10.08
N LEU A 124 -5.56 1.82 -9.61
CA LEU A 124 -5.08 1.84 -8.23
C LEU A 124 -3.56 2.04 -8.25
N TRP A 125 -3.08 3.02 -7.51
CA TRP A 125 -1.65 3.27 -7.33
C TRP A 125 -1.35 3.65 -5.88
N VAL A 126 -0.12 3.39 -5.46
CA VAL A 126 0.35 3.66 -4.11
C VAL A 126 1.46 4.69 -4.18
N GLU A 127 1.34 5.74 -3.40
CA GLU A 127 2.37 6.74 -3.22
C GLU A 127 3.04 6.52 -1.86
N LEU A 128 4.37 6.41 -1.87
CA LEU A 128 5.18 6.32 -0.65
C LEU A 128 5.96 7.62 -0.52
N THR A 129 5.83 8.28 0.62
CA THR A 129 6.57 9.50 0.96
C THR A 129 7.27 9.30 2.29
N TRP A 130 8.54 9.67 2.39
CA TRP A 130 9.30 9.57 3.62
C TRP A 130 10.19 10.79 3.83
N THR A 131 10.73 10.91 5.04
CA THR A 131 11.79 11.87 5.34
C THR A 131 13.11 11.18 5.01
N ALA A 132 13.91 11.76 4.12
CA ALA A 132 15.28 11.30 3.97
C ALA A 132 16.02 11.68 5.26
N THR A 133 16.59 10.70 5.95
CA THR A 133 17.63 10.98 6.92
C THR A 133 18.84 11.36 6.09
N ASP A 134 19.25 12.63 6.11
CA ASP A 134 20.53 13.05 5.55
C ASP A 134 21.62 12.19 6.21
N GLU A 135 22.29 11.36 5.41
CA GLU A 135 23.55 10.74 5.81
C GLU A 135 24.65 11.82 5.82
N GLU A 136 24.55 12.76 6.77
CA GLU A 136 25.69 13.55 7.23
C GLU A 136 25.94 13.13 8.69
N ASP A 137 26.84 12.17 8.89
CA ASP A 137 27.96 12.24 9.85
C ASP A 137 28.65 10.86 9.90
N ILE A 138 29.58 10.61 8.98
CA ILE A 138 30.65 9.64 9.22
C ILE A 138 31.87 10.46 9.64
N PRO A 139 32.16 10.62 10.95
CA PRO A 139 33.46 11.10 11.35
C PRO A 139 34.51 10.04 11.00
N CYS A 140 35.57 10.53 10.36
CA CYS A 140 36.79 9.87 9.90
C CYS A 140 37.30 8.71 10.78
#